data_AF-A0A927EVN3-F1
#
_entry.id   AF-A0A927EVN3-F1
#
_cell.length_a   1.000
_cell.length_b   1.000
_cell.length_c   1.000
_cell.angle_alpha   90.00
_cell.angle_beta   90.00
_cell.angle_gamma   90.00
#
_symmetry.space_group_name_H-M   'P 1'
#
loop_
_entity.id
_entity.type
_entity.pdbx_description
1 polymer ?
#
loop_
_entity_poly.entity_id
_entity_poly.type
_entity_poly.pdbx_seq_one_letter_code
_entity_poly.pdbx_strand_id
1 'polypeptide(L)' 'MYPDDSRPRPARAEPGDDRWVTGLCWLYCRRADVPVIWIGPAAFNGMHAPMHACERCLSELEFMIWHHVTGEQRPSRRT' A
#
# COMPACT_ATOMS: atom_id res chain seq x y z
N MET A 1 31.28 15.61 12.74
CA MET A 1 30.36 15.93 11.63
C MET A 1 29.66 14.65 11.20
N TYR A 2 28.51 14.32 11.81
CA TYR A 2 27.54 13.39 11.22
C TYR A 2 26.50 14.24 10.48
N PRO A 3 26.05 13.86 9.28
CA PRO A 3 25.05 14.64 8.58
C PRO A 3 23.71 14.58 9.34
N ASP A 4 23.09 15.75 9.36
CA ASP A 4 21.81 16.13 9.91
C ASP A 4 20.68 15.14 9.55
N ASP A 5 20.22 14.39 10.56
CA ASP A 5 19.05 13.50 10.51
C ASP A 5 17.75 14.32 10.69
N SER A 6 17.58 15.36 9.87
CA SER A 6 16.38 16.22 9.87
C SER A 6 15.29 15.70 8.92
N ARG A 7 15.33 14.42 8.53
CA ARG A 7 14.17 13.83 7.85
C ARG A 7 13.08 13.63 8.88
N PRO A 8 11.87 14.20 8.72
CA PRO A 8 10.76 13.84 9.58
C PRO A 8 10.62 12.33 9.48
N ARG A 9 10.77 11.65 10.62
CA ARG A 9 10.47 10.22 10.72
C ARG A 9 9.07 10.09 10.16
N PRO A 10 8.86 9.36 9.03
CA PRO A 10 7.51 9.20 8.50
C PRO A 10 6.70 8.70 9.67
N ALA A 11 5.61 9.41 9.99
CA ALA A 11 4.73 9.03 11.08
C ALA A 11 4.54 7.53 10.95
N ARG A 12 5.01 6.78 11.96
CA ARG A 12 4.78 5.36 12.00
C ARG A 12 3.27 5.27 11.99
N ALA A 13 2.68 4.94 10.83
CA ALA A 13 1.26 4.63 10.76
C ALA A 13 1.12 3.49 11.79
N GLU A 14 0.51 3.82 12.92
CA GLU A 14 0.38 2.85 13.99
C GLU A 14 -0.47 1.70 13.45
N PRO A 15 -0.13 0.44 13.76
CA PRO A 15 -0.97 -0.68 13.35
C PRO A 15 -2.40 -0.43 13.86
N GLY A 16 -3.37 -0.28 12.95
CA GLY A 16 -4.77 -0.03 13.30
C GLY A 16 -5.26 1.42 13.18
N ASP A 17 -4.53 2.33 12.53
CA ASP A 17 -5.12 3.61 12.13
C ASP A 17 -6.00 3.39 10.88
N ASP A 18 -7.23 2.88 11.10
CA ASP A 18 -8.26 2.64 10.08
C ASP A 18 -8.85 3.95 9.50
N ARG A 19 -8.13 5.06 9.67
CA ARG A 19 -8.57 6.40 9.30
C ARG A 19 -8.16 6.72 7.87
N TRP A 20 -9.14 7.19 7.12
CA TRP A 20 -8.91 7.78 5.80
C TRP A 20 -8.24 9.15 5.97
N VAL A 21 -7.15 9.36 5.25
CA VAL A 21 -6.41 10.63 5.19
C VAL A 21 -6.32 11.10 3.74
N THR A 22 -6.22 12.41 3.50
CA THR A 22 -5.93 12.91 2.15
C THR A 22 -4.46 12.67 1.82
N GLY A 23 -4.18 12.00 0.71
CA GLY A 23 -2.81 11.67 0.33
C GLY A 23 -2.66 11.06 -1.07
N LEU A 24 -1.51 10.42 -1.27
CA LEU A 24 -1.17 9.72 -2.51
C LEU A 24 -1.62 8.25 -2.43
N CYS A 25 -2.34 7.77 -3.44
CA CYS A 25 -2.56 6.34 -3.62
C CYS A 25 -1.30 5.70 -4.21
N TRP A 26 -0.67 4.78 -3.48
CA TRP A 26 0.58 4.14 -3.90
C TRP A 26 0.40 3.10 -4.98
N LEU A 27 -0.82 2.51 -5.07
CA LEU A 27 -1.22 1.58 -6.13
C LEU A 27 -1.31 2.28 -7.50
N TYR A 28 -1.53 1.50 -8.55
CA TYR A 28 -1.34 1.91 -9.95
C TYR A 28 -2.16 3.13 -10.43
N CYS A 29 -3.21 3.56 -9.73
CA CYS A 29 -3.90 4.81 -10.11
C CYS A 29 -3.06 6.06 -9.83
N ARG A 30 -2.11 6.00 -8.88
CA ARG A 30 -1.14 7.05 -8.55
C ARG A 30 -1.74 8.45 -8.31
N ARG A 31 -3.03 8.55 -8.01
CA ARG A 31 -3.72 9.82 -7.75
C ARG A 31 -3.23 10.42 -6.43
N ALA A 32 -2.92 11.71 -6.45
CA ALA A 32 -2.66 12.53 -5.27
C ALA A 32 -3.93 13.26 -4.82
N ASP A 33 -3.90 13.80 -3.60
CA ASP A 33 -4.97 14.59 -2.99
C ASP A 33 -6.33 13.88 -2.94
N VAL A 34 -6.32 12.55 -2.75
CA VAL A 34 -7.52 11.72 -2.58
C VAL A 34 -7.55 11.09 -1.20
N PRO A 35 -8.73 10.74 -0.66
CA PRO A 35 -8.82 9.90 0.52
C PRO A 35 -8.09 8.56 0.30
N VAL A 36 -7.19 8.22 1.21
CA VAL A 36 -6.43 6.98 1.25
C VAL A 36 -6.39 6.40 2.66
N ILE A 37 -6.29 5.08 2.77
CA ILE A 37 -6.12 4.35 4.03
C ILE A 37 -4.80 3.57 4.03
N TRP A 38 -4.22 3.35 5.21
CA TRP A 38 -3.03 2.51 5.37
C TRP A 38 -3.37 1.05 5.10
N ILE A 39 -2.58 0.39 4.24
CA ILE A 39 -2.81 -1.01 3.83
C ILE A 39 -1.66 -1.96 4.21
N GLY A 40 -0.66 -1.45 4.93
CA GLY A 40 0.51 -2.22 5.34
C GLY A 40 1.84 -1.56 4.99
N PRO A 41 2.96 -2.12 5.47
CA PRO A 41 4.29 -1.65 5.11
C PRO A 41 4.69 -2.14 3.71
N ALA A 42 5.24 -1.22 2.90
CA ALA A 42 6.04 -1.56 1.72
C ALA A 42 7.49 -1.80 2.14
N ALA A 43 8.13 -2.85 1.61
CA ALA A 43 9.55 -3.10 1.81
C ALA A 43 10.27 -3.29 0.46
N PHE A 44 11.36 -2.57 0.25
CA PHE A 44 12.21 -2.70 -0.94
C PHE A 44 13.67 -2.34 -0.62
N ASN A 45 14.61 -3.24 -0.87
CA ASN A 45 16.05 -3.04 -0.64
C ASN A 45 16.39 -2.47 0.76
N GLY A 46 15.77 -3.00 1.82
CA GLY A 46 15.98 -2.54 3.20
C GLY A 46 15.27 -1.24 3.58
N MET A 47 14.58 -0.58 2.63
CA MET A 47 13.72 0.56 2.91
C MET A 47 12.32 0.06 3.29
N HIS A 48 11.74 0.69 4.30
CA HIS A 48 10.37 0.46 4.74
C HIS A 48 9.58 1.76 4.71
N ALA A 49 8.37 1.74 4.15
CA ALA A 49 7.47 2.90 4.11
C ALA A 49 6.01 2.47 4.29
N PRO A 50 5.15 3.33 4.88
CA PRO A 50 3.73 3.04 4.95
C PRO A 50 3.10 3.13 3.55
N MET A 51 2.41 2.08 3.12
CA MET A 51 1.69 2.06 1.86
C MET A 51 0.23 2.46 2.10
N HIS A 52 -0.28 3.39 1.29
CA HIS A 52 -1.67 3.82 1.37
C HIS A 52 -2.39 3.62 0.02
N ALA A 53 -3.69 3.34 0.07
CA ALA A 53 -4.52 3.13 -1.12
C ALA A 53 -5.85 3.90 -1.02
N CYS A 54 -6.32 4.41 -2.15
CA CYS A 54 -7.70 4.93 -2.26
C CYS A 54 -8.71 3.78 -2.34
N GLU A 55 -9.96 4.04 -1.97
CA GLU A 55 -11.08 3.07 -1.97
C GLU A 55 -11.12 2.19 -3.21
N ARG A 56 -11.20 2.81 -4.40
CA ARG A 56 -11.28 2.07 -5.67
C ARG A 56 -10.13 1.07 -5.86
N CYS A 57 -8.90 1.46 -5.51
CA CYS A 57 -7.75 0.57 -5.68
C CYS A 57 -7.65 -0.47 -4.57
N LEU A 58 -8.15 -0.17 -3.36
CA LEU A 58 -8.24 -1.14 -2.28
C LEU A 58 -9.22 -2.25 -2.63
N SER A 59 -10.41 -1.92 -3.14
CA SER A 59 -11.40 -2.93 -3.55
C SER A 59 -10.88 -3.88 -4.64
N GLU A 60 -10.14 -3.35 -5.61
CA GLU A 60 -9.49 -4.19 -6.65
C GLU A 60 -8.43 -5.13 -6.03
N LEU A 61 -7.63 -4.62 -5.10
CA LEU A 61 -6.62 -5.42 -4.42
C LEU A 61 -7.26 -6.52 -3.57
N GLU A 62 -8.32 -6.22 -2.83
CA GLU A 62 -9.10 -7.21 -2.05
C GLU A 62 -9.68 -8.30 -2.95
N PHE A 63 -10.25 -7.92 -4.10
CA PHE A 63 -10.74 -8.86 -5.10
C PHE A 63 -9.64 -9.79 -5.62
N MET A 64 -8.48 -9.25 -5.99
CA MET A 64 -7.32 -10.04 -6.42
C MET A 64 -6.82 -10.99 -5.33
N ILE A 65 -6.73 -10.53 -4.07
CA ILE A 65 -6.32 -11.35 -2.93
C ILE A 65 -7.33 -12.48 -2.72
N TRP A 66 -8.63 -12.18 -2.76
CA TRP A 66 -9.67 -13.18 -2.60
C TRP A 66 -9.52 -14.29 -3.64
N HIS A 67 -9.41 -13.95 -4.93
CA HIS A 67 -9.21 -14.95 -6.00
C HIS A 67 -7.92 -15.76 -5.83
N HIS A 68 -6.85 -15.14 -5.35
CA HIS A 68 -5.59 -15.83 -5.08
C HIS A 68 -5.73 -16.85 -3.93
N VAL A 69 -6.43 -16.48 -2.87
CA VAL A 69 -6.63 -17.30 -1.65
C VAL A 69 -7.66 -18.41 -1.86
N THR A 70 -8.75 -18.15 -2.60
CA THR A 70 -9.81 -19.13 -2.87
C THR A 70 -9.46 -20.13 -3.97
N GLY A 71 -8.31 -19.97 -4.64
CA GLY A 71 -7.75 -21.00 -5.52
C GLY A 71 -8.31 -21.00 -6.95
N GLU A 72 -8.95 -19.92 -7.41
CA GLU A 72 -9.36 -19.75 -8.82
C GLU A 72 -8.18 -19.38 -9.74
N GLN A 73 -7.05 -20.04 -9.54
CA GLN A 73 -5.90 -19.95 -10.43
C GLN A 73 -6.16 -20.88 -11.61
N ARG A 74 -6.82 -20.37 -12.65
CA ARG A 74 -6.94 -21.06 -13.93
C ARG A 74 -5.52 -21.42 -14.40
N PRO A 75 -5.13 -22.71 -14.50
CA PRO A 75 -3.76 -23.06 -14.83
C PRO A 75 -3.40 -22.42 -16.17
N SER A 76 -2.36 -21.59 -16.18
CA SER A 76 -1.76 -21.08 -17.42
C SER A 76 -1.42 -22.30 -18.27
N ARG A 77 -2.14 -22.52 -19.38
CA ARG A 77 -1.77 -23.54 -20.37
C ARG A 77 -0.37 -23.20 -20.86
N ARG A 78 0.62 -23.93 -20.37
CA ARG A 78 1.96 -23.97 -20.95
C ARG A 78 1.92 -25.08 -21.98
N THR A 79 2.01 -24.67 -23.25
CA THR A 79 2.16 -25.52 -24.44
C THR A 79 3.44 -26.32 -24.38
#